data_AF-S0G0M3-F1
#
_entry.id   AF-S0G0M3-F1
#
_cell.length_a   1.000
_cell.length_b   1.000
_cell.length_c   1.000
_cell.angle_alpha   90.00
_cell.angle_beta   90.00
_cell.angle_gamma   90.00
#
_symmetry.space_group_name_H-M   'P 1'
#
loop_
_entity.id
_entity.type
_entity.pdbx_description
1 polymer ?
#
loop_
_entity_poly.entity_id
_entity_poly.type
_entity_poly.pdbx_seq_one_letter_code
_entity_poly.pdbx_strand_id
1 'polypeptide(L)'
;MMTHTNIENPEISPILHRISGCPAAIIFWILILCLLPNPVPADTPTLKPDNIQPGQTAASSAVLDEAALKAGIAHRLRTAREDRDDRFQHFSSAHVHIEKKIPVHISDTLTVFAVKLRLMPPVSDASPEFITLVVDDTGTLQIGGIQDLATGSNLVQDVVDQMQAVDISDLPSDFGKLIYTGPGPHTLIVVSDPFCPHCRKGWEFIKLNLDQIHTLRLAHFPLSPAAETAGLVMADAYHRKSMVFEIIDFTYTVLDPSQDPLEILAQYMDEFPELTQNWGITPEHALTYLTDRFLTQIKADQQTIQTLGIHSTPVFFVNQTFIKGFNARKMEAAMP
;
A
#
# COMPACT_ATOMS: atom_id res chain seq x y z
N MET A 1 -16.26 68.21 -31.43
CA MET A 1 -17.01 66.93 -31.48
C MET A 1 -15.96 65.84 -31.55
N MET A 2 -15.59 65.23 -30.41
CA MET A 2 -16.18 63.98 -29.89
C MET A 2 -16.14 62.88 -30.97
N THR A 3 -15.41 61.78 -30.86
CA THR A 3 -15.05 60.96 -29.70
C THR A 3 -13.81 60.09 -30.00
N HIS A 4 -12.89 59.99 -29.04
CA HIS A 4 -11.88 58.92 -28.95
C HIS A 4 -12.52 57.69 -28.28
N THR A 5 -12.39 56.51 -28.89
CA THR A 5 -12.71 55.23 -28.27
C THR A 5 -11.42 54.60 -27.74
N ASN A 6 -11.29 54.60 -26.41
CA ASN A 6 -10.33 53.81 -25.66
C ASN A 6 -10.70 52.32 -25.77
N ILE A 7 -9.72 51.47 -26.06
CA ILE A 7 -9.81 50.02 -25.91
C ILE A 7 -9.23 49.72 -24.52
N GLU A 8 -10.10 49.32 -23.60
CA GLU A 8 -9.74 48.93 -22.25
C GLU A 8 -9.11 47.52 -22.24
N ASN A 9 -8.02 47.42 -21.48
CA ASN A 9 -7.29 46.22 -21.13
C ASN A 9 -8.17 45.37 -20.18
N PRO A 10 -8.39 44.07 -20.42
CA PRO A 10 -9.03 43.24 -19.41
C PRO A 10 -8.04 42.91 -18.28
N GLU A 11 -8.39 43.38 -17.09
CA GLU A 11 -7.71 43.09 -15.84
C GLU A 11 -7.64 41.57 -15.58
N ILE A 12 -6.41 41.09 -15.42
CA ILE A 12 -6.12 39.78 -14.84
C ILE A 12 -6.37 39.93 -13.33
N SER A 13 -7.48 39.36 -12.85
CA SER A 13 -7.75 39.20 -11.42
C SER A 13 -7.53 37.73 -11.01
N PRO A 14 -7.01 37.47 -9.79
CA PRO A 14 -6.48 36.17 -9.43
C PRO A 14 -7.59 35.22 -8.98
N ILE A 15 -7.69 34.06 -9.63
CA ILE A 15 -8.46 32.92 -9.11
C ILE A 15 -7.61 32.25 -8.02
N LEU A 16 -7.60 32.89 -6.85
CA LEU A 16 -7.09 32.35 -5.58
C LEU A 16 -8.17 32.64 -4.55
N HIS A 17 -9.11 31.71 -4.40
CA HIS A 17 -9.90 31.40 -3.19
C HIS A 17 -11.14 30.60 -3.56
N ARG A 18 -11.03 29.27 -3.56
CA ARG A 18 -12.06 28.31 -3.11
C ARG A 18 -11.57 26.88 -3.30
N ILE A 19 -10.65 26.46 -2.43
CA ILE A 19 -10.53 25.05 -2.04
C ILE A 19 -10.63 25.06 -0.52
N SER A 20 -11.87 24.99 -0.02
CA SER A 20 -12.14 24.77 1.40
C SER A 20 -12.58 23.31 1.57
N GLY A 21 -11.80 22.56 2.34
CA GLY A 21 -12.29 21.42 3.11
C GLY A 21 -12.40 20.08 2.38
N CYS A 22 -11.31 19.31 2.38
CA CYS A 22 -11.40 17.86 2.63
C CYS A 22 -10.04 17.33 3.12
N PRO A 23 -9.74 17.37 4.43
CA PRO A 23 -8.50 16.82 4.97
C PRO A 23 -8.70 15.32 5.27
N ALA A 24 -9.02 14.50 4.25
CA ALA A 24 -9.23 13.06 4.46
C ALA A 24 -8.06 12.19 4.00
N ALA A 25 -7.06 12.73 3.29
CA ALA A 25 -6.05 11.92 2.61
C ALA A 25 -4.64 11.91 3.24
N ILE A 26 -4.38 12.67 4.31
CA ILE A 26 -3.01 12.80 4.88
C ILE A 26 -2.77 11.90 6.12
N ILE A 27 -3.80 11.21 6.63
CA ILE A 27 -3.74 10.58 7.97
C ILE A 27 -3.04 9.21 7.99
N PHE A 28 -2.81 8.56 6.84
CA PHE A 28 -2.26 7.19 6.81
C PHE A 28 -0.73 7.12 7.03
N TRP A 29 0.03 8.17 6.71
CA TRP A 29 1.51 8.15 6.79
C TRP A 29 2.09 8.28 8.21
N ILE A 30 1.32 8.77 9.18
CA ILE A 30 1.80 8.98 10.56
C ILE A 30 1.89 7.66 11.35
N LEU A 31 1.22 6.60 10.89
CA LEU A 31 1.32 5.27 11.51
C LEU A 31 2.70 4.61 11.30
N ILE A 32 3.43 4.98 10.25
CA ILE A 32 4.70 4.33 9.85
C ILE A 32 5.93 5.12 10.33
N LEU A 33 5.89 6.45 10.36
CA LEU A 33 7.06 7.28 10.71
C LEU A 33 7.39 7.34 12.21
N CYS A 34 6.46 6.99 13.10
CA CYS A 34 6.75 6.88 14.54
C CYS A 34 7.28 5.50 14.96
N LEU A 35 7.60 4.60 14.02
CA LEU A 35 8.00 3.21 14.27
C LEU A 35 9.50 2.90 14.01
N LEU A 36 10.35 3.89 13.74
CA LEU A 36 11.79 3.66 13.58
C LEU A 36 12.57 4.03 14.84
N PRO A 37 13.36 3.11 15.43
CA PRO A 37 14.30 3.47 16.49
C PRO A 37 15.48 4.27 15.93
N ASN A 38 15.95 5.27 16.70
CA ASN A 38 17.21 5.95 16.43
C ASN A 38 18.39 4.95 16.49
N PRO A 39 19.40 5.08 15.62
CA PRO A 39 20.61 4.26 15.71
C PRO A 39 21.40 4.65 16.96
N VAL A 40 21.56 3.69 17.89
CA VAL A 40 22.48 3.80 19.03
C VAL A 40 23.87 3.35 18.57
N PRO A 41 24.95 4.11 18.86
CA PRO A 41 26.30 3.67 18.56
C PRO A 41 26.70 2.50 19.46
N ALA A 42 27.21 1.44 18.85
CA ALA A 42 27.70 0.26 19.55
C ALA A 42 29.12 0.50 20.07
N ASP A 43 29.31 0.39 21.39
CA ASP A 43 30.63 0.16 21.96
C ASP A 43 30.54 -0.81 23.15
N THR A 44 31.44 -1.81 23.12
CA THR A 44 31.94 -2.68 24.22
C THR A 44 31.12 -3.92 24.64
N PRO A 45 31.76 -4.94 25.29
CA PRO A 45 32.26 -6.15 24.63
C PRO A 45 31.54 -7.44 25.07
N THR A 46 31.70 -8.47 24.24
CA THR A 46 31.16 -9.83 24.40
C THR A 46 31.54 -10.52 25.70
N LEU A 47 30.53 -10.93 26.48
CA LEU A 47 30.62 -11.97 27.51
C LEU A 47 30.18 -13.32 26.94
N LYS A 48 31.00 -14.36 27.14
CA LYS A 48 30.65 -15.76 26.85
C LYS A 48 29.59 -16.26 27.85
N PRO A 49 28.54 -16.96 27.39
CA PRO A 49 27.64 -17.64 28.31
C PRO A 49 28.19 -19.01 28.71
N ASP A 50 28.27 -19.24 30.01
CA ASP A 50 28.51 -20.55 30.62
C ASP A 50 27.23 -21.41 30.60
N ASN A 51 27.53 -22.71 30.55
CA ASN A 51 26.67 -23.89 30.48
C ASN A 51 25.55 -23.91 31.54
N ILE A 52 24.28 -24.05 31.13
CA ILE A 52 23.15 -24.38 32.03
C ILE A 52 22.35 -25.56 31.45
N GLN A 53 22.21 -26.62 32.26
CA GLN A 53 21.41 -27.81 31.96
C GLN A 53 19.90 -27.52 32.03
N PRO A 54 19.07 -28.15 31.18
CA PRO A 54 17.62 -27.93 31.16
C PRO A 54 16.91 -28.72 32.27
N GLY A 55 16.34 -27.99 33.22
CA GLY A 55 15.27 -28.47 34.09
C GLY A 55 13.93 -28.28 33.38
N GLN A 56 13.21 -29.39 33.17
CA GLN A 56 11.85 -29.42 32.64
C GLN A 56 10.93 -28.49 33.43
N THR A 57 10.45 -27.43 32.78
CA THR A 57 9.30 -26.64 33.24
C THR A 57 8.20 -26.76 32.20
N ALA A 58 7.02 -27.16 32.65
CA ALA A 58 5.85 -27.37 31.82
C ALA A 58 5.51 -26.08 31.07
N ALA A 59 5.41 -26.16 29.74
CA ALA A 59 4.97 -25.07 28.89
C ALA A 59 3.56 -24.63 29.32
N SER A 60 3.47 -23.46 29.93
CA SER A 60 2.19 -22.77 30.08
C SER A 60 1.68 -22.47 28.68
N SER A 61 0.49 -22.95 28.33
CA SER A 61 -0.18 -22.53 27.10
C SER A 61 -0.59 -21.07 27.29
N ALA A 62 0.27 -20.14 26.90
CA ALA A 62 0.00 -18.71 26.96
C ALA A 62 -1.36 -18.42 26.31
N VAL A 63 -2.18 -17.58 26.95
CA VAL A 63 -3.50 -17.17 26.45
C VAL A 63 -3.50 -15.66 26.37
N LEU A 64 -3.83 -15.12 25.19
CA LEU A 64 -3.92 -13.67 24.97
C LEU A 64 -4.99 -13.04 25.88
N ASP A 65 -4.59 -12.02 26.65
CA ASP A 65 -5.52 -11.09 27.31
C ASP A 65 -6.13 -10.13 26.29
N GLU A 66 -7.25 -10.57 25.71
CA GLU A 66 -7.99 -9.77 24.73
C GLU A 66 -8.57 -8.48 25.30
N ALA A 67 -8.89 -8.45 26.61
CA ALA A 67 -9.49 -7.29 27.23
C ALA A 67 -8.45 -6.17 27.36
N ALA A 68 -7.25 -6.52 27.83
CA ALA A 68 -6.11 -5.61 27.88
C ALA A 68 -5.74 -5.10 26.48
N LEU A 69 -5.67 -5.99 25.48
CA LEU A 69 -5.41 -5.61 24.09
C LEU A 69 -6.41 -4.58 23.56
N LYS A 70 -7.72 -4.88 23.66
CA LYS A 70 -8.77 -3.98 23.16
C LYS A 70 -8.75 -2.64 23.88
N ALA A 71 -8.52 -2.63 25.19
CA ALA A 71 -8.41 -1.41 25.98
C ALA A 71 -7.18 -0.57 25.58
N GLY A 72 -6.02 -1.21 25.40
CA GLY A 72 -4.78 -0.56 24.96
C GLY A 72 -4.91 0.08 23.57
N ILE A 73 -5.50 -0.63 22.61
CA ILE A 73 -5.75 -0.10 21.26
C ILE A 73 -6.71 1.09 21.29
N ALA A 74 -7.82 0.96 22.01
CA ALA A 74 -8.78 2.05 22.13
C ALA A 74 -8.19 3.29 22.81
N HIS A 75 -7.34 3.11 23.83
CA HIS A 75 -6.63 4.20 24.46
C HIS A 75 -5.65 4.87 23.51
N ARG A 76 -4.81 4.10 22.80
CA ARG A 76 -3.85 4.62 21.82
C ARG A 76 -4.52 5.41 20.69
N LEU A 77 -5.64 4.91 20.16
CA LEU A 77 -6.36 5.59 19.08
C LEU A 77 -6.97 6.91 19.53
N ARG A 78 -7.51 6.96 20.76
CA ARG A 78 -7.96 8.21 21.38
C ARG A 78 -6.81 9.20 21.49
N THR A 79 -5.72 8.83 22.17
CA THR A 79 -4.62 9.77 22.48
C THR A 79 -3.86 10.22 21.23
N ALA A 80 -3.71 9.36 20.22
CA ALA A 80 -3.01 9.73 18.98
C ALA A 80 -3.83 10.67 18.07
N ARG A 81 -5.15 10.79 18.29
CA ARG A 81 -6.07 11.50 17.37
C ARG A 81 -6.99 12.51 18.06
N GLU A 82 -6.92 12.66 19.38
CA GLU A 82 -7.84 13.47 20.19
C GLU A 82 -7.98 14.91 19.68
N ASP A 83 -6.87 15.54 19.29
CA ASP A 83 -6.83 16.92 18.79
C ASP A 83 -7.11 17.06 17.28
N ARG A 84 -7.27 15.95 16.56
CA ARG A 84 -7.29 15.93 15.08
C ARG A 84 -8.56 15.35 14.48
N ASP A 85 -9.36 14.64 15.28
CA ASP A 85 -10.49 13.88 14.75
C ASP A 85 -11.52 13.50 15.84
N ASP A 86 -12.63 14.26 15.91
CA ASP A 86 -13.72 14.07 16.88
C ASP A 86 -14.32 12.65 16.84
N ARG A 87 -14.21 11.95 15.70
CA ARG A 87 -14.69 10.58 15.52
C ARG A 87 -14.06 9.60 16.51
N PHE A 88 -12.86 9.89 17.01
CA PHE A 88 -12.12 9.00 17.88
C PHE A 88 -12.24 9.36 19.36
N GLN A 89 -12.80 10.50 19.74
CA GLN A 89 -12.95 10.91 21.15
C GLN A 89 -13.80 9.90 21.96
N HIS A 90 -14.81 9.32 21.31
CA HIS A 90 -15.68 8.29 21.90
C HIS A 90 -15.25 6.85 21.58
N PHE A 91 -14.06 6.65 21.01
CA PHE A 91 -13.56 5.33 20.68
C PHE A 91 -13.24 4.53 21.95
N SER A 92 -13.66 3.26 22.01
CA SER A 92 -13.59 2.43 23.21
C SER A 92 -13.28 0.98 22.83
N SER A 93 -13.03 0.13 23.83
CA SER A 93 -12.77 -1.30 23.58
C SER A 93 -13.94 -2.02 22.89
N ALA A 94 -15.17 -1.51 23.02
CA ALA A 94 -16.35 -2.04 22.33
C ALA A 94 -16.27 -1.87 20.79
N HIS A 95 -15.42 -0.96 20.32
CA HIS A 95 -15.20 -0.67 18.90
C HIS A 95 -14.04 -1.47 18.29
N VAL A 96 -13.39 -2.34 19.10
CA VAL A 96 -12.25 -3.17 18.68
C VAL A 96 -12.66 -4.64 18.68
N HIS A 97 -12.78 -5.22 17.50
CA HIS A 97 -13.13 -6.63 17.32
C HIS A 97 -11.90 -7.43 16.91
N ILE A 98 -11.66 -8.57 17.56
CA ILE A 98 -10.65 -9.54 17.12
C ILE A 98 -11.31 -10.46 16.11
N GLU A 99 -10.90 -10.34 14.84
CA GLU A 99 -11.39 -11.19 13.74
C GLU A 99 -10.67 -12.52 13.73
N LYS A 100 -9.35 -12.49 13.98
CA LYS A 100 -8.49 -13.68 13.97
C LYS A 100 -7.35 -13.48 14.95
N LYS A 101 -6.93 -14.55 15.62
CA LYS A 101 -5.70 -14.60 16.40
C LYS A 101 -5.00 -15.94 16.17
N ILE A 102 -3.68 -15.91 16.04
CA ILE A 102 -2.83 -17.09 15.86
C ILE A 102 -1.68 -17.00 16.85
N PRO A 103 -1.52 -17.99 17.77
CA PRO A 103 -0.33 -18.08 18.59
C PRO A 103 0.88 -18.45 17.71
N VAL A 104 2.01 -17.78 17.96
CA VAL A 104 3.30 -18.06 17.34
C VAL A 104 4.28 -18.40 18.45
N HIS A 105 4.68 -19.66 18.50
CA HIS A 105 5.65 -20.16 19.46
C HIS A 105 7.06 -19.89 18.94
N ILE A 106 7.78 -18.99 19.61
CA ILE A 106 9.14 -18.58 19.24
C ILE A 106 10.18 -19.44 19.95
N SER A 107 9.92 -19.77 21.20
CA SER A 107 10.72 -20.68 22.02
C SER A 107 9.81 -21.37 23.04
N ASP A 108 10.39 -22.25 23.86
CA ASP A 108 9.68 -22.91 24.96
C ASP A 108 9.07 -21.92 25.99
N THR A 109 9.57 -20.68 26.02
CA THR A 109 9.18 -19.66 27.00
C THR A 109 8.52 -18.43 26.39
N LEU A 110 8.62 -18.24 25.08
CA LEU A 110 8.07 -17.06 24.40
C LEU A 110 7.01 -17.48 23.38
N THR A 111 5.78 -17.09 23.67
CA THR A 111 4.66 -17.14 22.73
C THR A 111 4.17 -15.72 22.49
N VAL A 112 4.00 -15.37 21.23
CA VAL A 112 3.38 -14.12 20.81
C VAL A 112 2.13 -14.42 20.01
N PHE A 113 1.27 -13.43 19.81
CA PHE A 113 0.03 -13.57 19.05
C PHE A 113 0.04 -12.64 17.87
N ALA A 114 -0.08 -13.19 16.67
CA ALA A 114 -0.51 -12.41 15.52
C ALA A 114 -2.03 -12.23 15.64
N VAL A 115 -2.52 -11.00 15.55
CA VAL A 115 -3.93 -10.64 15.77
C VAL A 115 -4.40 -9.75 14.62
N LYS A 116 -5.50 -10.12 13.96
CA LYS A 116 -6.23 -9.28 13.01
C LYS A 116 -7.41 -8.65 13.75
N LEU A 117 -7.42 -7.33 13.80
CA LEU A 117 -8.45 -6.54 14.45
C LEU A 117 -9.28 -5.82 13.39
N ARG A 118 -10.58 -5.76 13.60
CA ARG A 118 -11.52 -4.89 12.88
C ARG A 118 -11.95 -3.77 13.83
N LEU A 119 -11.63 -2.54 13.45
CA LEU A 119 -11.98 -1.33 14.16
C LEU A 119 -13.27 -0.79 13.55
N MET A 120 -14.28 -0.53 14.39
CA MET A 120 -15.52 0.12 13.98
C MET A 120 -15.57 1.52 14.59
N PRO A 121 -15.17 2.57 13.86
CA PRO A 121 -15.33 3.93 14.36
C PRO A 121 -16.79 4.19 14.75
N PRO A 122 -17.06 4.90 15.86
CA PRO A 122 -18.42 5.17 16.35
C PRO A 122 -19.13 6.26 15.54
N VAL A 123 -19.08 6.15 14.22
CA VAL A 123 -19.65 7.10 13.26
C VAL A 123 -20.38 6.30 12.19
N SER A 124 -21.64 6.65 11.91
CA SER A 124 -22.57 5.85 11.10
C SER A 124 -22.05 5.53 9.69
N ASP A 125 -21.21 6.42 9.14
CA ASP A 125 -20.79 6.35 7.74
C ASP A 125 -19.31 5.93 7.59
N ALA A 126 -18.65 5.57 8.70
CA ALA A 126 -17.26 5.16 8.67
C ALA A 126 -17.12 3.69 8.24
N SER A 127 -16.31 3.44 7.21
CA SER A 127 -15.91 2.08 6.87
C SER A 127 -15.08 1.46 8.00
N PRO A 128 -15.22 0.14 8.25
CA PRO A 128 -14.37 -0.54 9.21
C PRO A 128 -12.90 -0.49 8.76
N GLU A 129 -11.99 -0.29 9.70
CA GLU A 129 -10.55 -0.35 9.46
C GLU A 129 -10.00 -1.70 9.96
N PHE A 130 -9.06 -2.29 9.23
CA PHE A 130 -8.40 -3.52 9.64
C PHE A 130 -6.96 -3.27 10.02
N ILE A 131 -6.52 -3.78 11.16
CA ILE A 131 -5.12 -3.74 11.59
C ILE A 131 -4.64 -5.14 11.93
N THR A 132 -3.40 -5.45 11.57
CA THR A 132 -2.72 -6.69 11.98
C THR A 132 -1.56 -6.33 12.88
N LEU A 133 -1.52 -6.92 14.06
CA LEU A 133 -0.49 -6.69 15.07
C LEU A 133 0.13 -8.01 15.49
N VAL A 134 1.37 -7.95 15.95
CA VAL A 134 1.96 -9.02 16.76
C VAL A 134 2.08 -8.47 18.18
N VAL A 135 1.54 -9.19 19.15
CA VAL A 135 1.51 -8.77 20.56
C VAL A 135 1.95 -9.90 21.49
N ASP A 136 2.38 -9.54 22.69
CA ASP A 136 2.61 -10.52 23.75
C ASP A 136 1.29 -11.10 24.28
N ASP A 137 1.38 -12.09 25.16
CA ASP A 137 0.21 -12.73 25.78
C ASP A 137 -0.56 -11.79 26.71
N THR A 138 0.09 -10.77 27.28
CA THR A 138 -0.61 -9.74 28.06
C THR A 138 -1.43 -8.78 27.19
N GLY A 139 -1.21 -8.76 25.87
CA GLY A 139 -1.88 -7.86 24.93
C GLY A 139 -1.49 -6.39 25.10
N THR A 140 -0.47 -6.08 25.90
CA THR A 140 -0.06 -4.71 26.20
C THR A 140 1.17 -4.26 25.40
N LEU A 141 1.95 -5.21 24.87
CA LEU A 141 3.16 -4.92 24.11
C LEU A 141 2.96 -5.28 22.63
N GLN A 142 3.14 -4.30 21.75
CA GLN A 142 3.24 -4.55 20.30
C GLN A 142 4.69 -4.86 19.93
N ILE A 143 4.89 -5.92 19.14
CA ILE A 143 6.18 -6.38 18.65
C ILE A 143 6.22 -6.13 17.13
N GLY A 144 7.21 -5.38 16.64
CA GLY A 144 7.32 -5.01 15.22
C GLY A 144 7.80 -6.13 14.31
N GLY A 145 8.51 -7.12 14.86
CA GLY A 145 9.04 -8.29 14.19
C GLY A 145 9.94 -9.08 15.13
N ILE A 146 10.13 -10.37 14.86
CA ILE A 146 11.02 -11.21 15.66
C ILE A 146 11.99 -11.87 14.70
N GLN A 147 13.27 -11.51 14.81
CA GLN A 147 14.28 -11.96 13.87
C GLN A 147 15.12 -13.07 14.49
N ASP A 148 15.26 -14.18 13.77
CA ASP A 148 16.29 -15.17 14.03
C ASP A 148 17.64 -14.56 13.63
N LEU A 149 18.56 -14.41 14.59
CA LEU A 149 19.85 -13.75 14.34
C LEU A 149 20.82 -14.60 13.51
N ALA A 150 20.65 -15.92 13.48
CA ALA A 150 21.51 -16.82 12.71
C ALA A 150 21.18 -16.75 11.21
N THR A 151 19.90 -16.57 10.88
CA THR A 151 19.40 -16.60 9.50
C THR A 151 18.94 -15.24 8.99
N GLY A 152 18.69 -14.28 9.87
CA GLY A 152 18.05 -13.01 9.55
C GLY A 152 16.55 -13.13 9.25
N SER A 153 15.95 -14.30 9.43
CA SER A 153 14.55 -14.56 9.06
C SER A 153 13.60 -13.95 10.10
N ASN A 154 12.50 -13.36 9.65
CA ASN A 154 11.44 -12.88 10.55
C ASN A 154 10.47 -14.02 10.88
N LEU A 155 10.47 -14.47 12.13
CA LEU A 155 9.75 -15.63 12.65
C LEU A 155 8.23 -15.44 12.70
N VAL A 156 7.73 -14.20 12.62
CA VAL A 156 6.29 -13.91 12.66
C VAL A 156 5.73 -13.46 11.31
N GLN A 157 6.59 -13.22 10.31
CA GLN A 157 6.17 -12.61 9.05
C GLN A 157 5.19 -13.48 8.26
N ASP A 158 5.43 -14.78 8.15
CA ASP A 158 4.55 -15.67 7.38
C ASP A 158 3.15 -15.75 7.99
N VAL A 159 3.05 -15.72 9.32
CA VAL A 159 1.76 -15.70 10.01
C VAL A 159 1.06 -14.34 9.80
N VAL A 160 1.78 -13.24 9.86
CA VAL A 160 1.24 -11.90 9.57
C VAL A 160 0.73 -11.83 8.12
N ASP A 161 1.51 -12.33 7.16
CA ASP A 161 1.11 -12.40 5.74
C ASP A 161 -0.16 -13.24 5.58
N GLN A 162 -0.26 -14.39 6.26
CA GLN A 162 -1.44 -15.25 6.25
C GLN A 162 -2.68 -14.55 6.84
N MET A 163 -2.52 -13.69 7.84
CA MET A 163 -3.63 -12.91 8.39
C MET A 163 -4.13 -11.82 7.44
N GLN A 164 -3.23 -11.31 6.61
CA GLN A 164 -3.50 -10.25 5.64
C GLN A 164 -3.88 -10.78 4.26
N ALA A 165 -3.85 -12.09 4.08
CA ALA A 165 -4.23 -12.73 2.84
C ALA A 165 -5.67 -12.38 2.46
N VAL A 166 -5.85 -12.01 1.20
CA VAL A 166 -7.13 -11.80 0.54
C VAL A 166 -7.37 -13.02 -0.35
N ASP A 167 -8.55 -13.62 -0.25
CA ASP A 167 -8.92 -14.72 -1.14
C ASP A 167 -9.14 -14.16 -2.54
N ILE A 168 -8.58 -14.81 -3.56
CA ILE A 168 -8.77 -14.37 -4.94
C ILE A 168 -10.25 -14.42 -5.36
N SER A 169 -11.04 -15.30 -4.75
CA SER A 169 -12.48 -15.40 -5.01
C SER A 169 -13.29 -14.22 -4.49
N ASP A 170 -12.73 -13.42 -3.58
CA ASP A 170 -13.34 -12.17 -3.11
C ASP A 170 -13.08 -11.00 -4.08
N LEU A 171 -12.17 -11.16 -5.04
CA LEU A 171 -11.88 -10.12 -6.02
C LEU A 171 -13.01 -10.01 -7.06
N PRO A 172 -13.38 -8.78 -7.49
CA PRO A 172 -14.22 -8.60 -8.66
C PRO A 172 -13.66 -9.35 -9.88
N SER A 173 -14.51 -9.94 -10.72
CA SER A 173 -14.04 -10.67 -11.92
C SER A 173 -13.24 -9.78 -12.88
N ASP A 174 -13.55 -8.48 -12.89
CA ASP A 174 -12.86 -7.44 -13.66
C ASP A 174 -11.79 -6.68 -12.85
N PHE A 175 -11.37 -7.21 -11.69
CA PHE A 175 -10.32 -6.62 -10.85
C PHE A 175 -8.96 -6.53 -11.55
N GLY A 176 -8.45 -5.30 -11.67
CA GLY A 176 -7.24 -5.00 -12.44
C GLY A 176 -7.46 -5.05 -13.95
N LYS A 177 -6.70 -4.22 -14.68
CA LYS A 177 -6.78 -4.13 -16.15
C LYS A 177 -5.87 -5.17 -16.78
N LEU A 178 -6.36 -5.89 -17.79
CA LEU A 178 -5.54 -6.83 -18.56
C LEU A 178 -4.51 -6.07 -19.39
N ILE A 179 -3.23 -6.43 -19.24
CA ILE A 179 -2.12 -5.71 -19.89
C ILE A 179 -1.27 -6.59 -20.79
N TYR A 180 -1.34 -7.91 -20.59
CA TYR A 180 -0.61 -8.88 -21.40
C TYR A 180 -1.34 -10.23 -21.43
N THR A 181 -1.27 -10.89 -22.60
CA THR A 181 -1.70 -12.26 -22.81
C THR A 181 -0.56 -13.04 -23.47
N GLY A 182 -0.14 -14.14 -22.85
CA GLY A 182 1.01 -14.92 -23.26
C GLY A 182 0.73 -16.42 -23.37
N PRO A 183 1.77 -17.20 -23.72
CA PRO A 183 1.65 -18.63 -23.99
C PRO A 183 1.69 -19.51 -22.73
N GLY A 184 2.12 -18.97 -21.59
CA GLY A 184 2.29 -19.73 -20.36
C GLY A 184 0.97 -20.13 -19.71
N PRO A 185 1.00 -20.96 -18.65
CA PRO A 185 -0.21 -21.46 -18.02
C PRO A 185 -0.73 -20.59 -16.86
N HIS A 186 0.04 -19.62 -16.36
CA HIS A 186 -0.27 -18.94 -15.11
C HIS A 186 -1.03 -17.63 -15.29
N THR A 187 -1.93 -17.36 -14.35
CA THR A 187 -2.63 -16.07 -14.27
C THR A 187 -2.02 -15.22 -13.17
N LEU A 188 -1.78 -13.94 -13.45
CA LEU A 188 -1.18 -13.01 -12.52
C LEU A 188 -2.00 -11.72 -12.43
N ILE A 189 -2.38 -11.34 -11.21
CA ILE A 189 -2.88 -9.99 -10.90
C ILE A 189 -1.89 -9.32 -9.97
N VAL A 190 -1.51 -8.09 -10.27
CA VAL A 190 -0.57 -7.32 -9.45
C VAL A 190 -1.24 -6.03 -8.99
N VAL A 191 -1.28 -5.81 -7.68
CA VAL A 191 -1.61 -4.50 -7.10
C VAL A 191 -0.30 -3.75 -6.90
N SER A 192 -0.15 -2.59 -7.53
CA SER A 192 1.17 -1.99 -7.70
C SER A 192 1.17 -0.47 -7.72
N ASP A 193 2.23 0.11 -7.15
CA ASP A 193 2.59 1.53 -7.22
C ASP A 193 3.83 1.68 -8.13
N PRO A 194 3.79 2.52 -9.19
CA PRO A 194 4.88 2.68 -10.15
C PRO A 194 6.17 3.26 -9.55
N PHE A 195 6.09 3.96 -8.42
CA PHE A 195 7.25 4.56 -7.74
C PHE A 195 7.67 3.79 -6.49
N CYS A 196 7.00 2.68 -6.16
CA CYS A 196 7.48 1.77 -5.13
C CYS A 196 8.66 0.93 -5.64
N PRO A 197 9.85 0.97 -4.99
CA PRO A 197 11.01 0.19 -5.42
C PRO A 197 10.76 -1.33 -5.44
N HIS A 198 9.95 -1.86 -4.51
CA HIS A 198 9.61 -3.28 -4.49
C HIS A 198 8.63 -3.65 -5.62
N CYS A 199 7.77 -2.74 -6.04
CA CYS A 199 6.91 -2.94 -7.20
C CYS A 199 7.73 -3.04 -8.49
N ARG A 200 8.75 -2.19 -8.64
CA ARG A 200 9.68 -2.25 -9.80
C ARG A 200 10.47 -3.55 -9.85
N LYS A 201 10.98 -4.03 -8.70
CA LYS A 201 11.59 -5.37 -8.62
C LYS A 201 10.61 -6.50 -8.99
N GLY A 202 9.35 -6.37 -8.56
CA GLY A 202 8.28 -7.26 -8.97
C GLY A 202 8.05 -7.25 -10.48
N TRP A 203 8.07 -6.07 -11.09
CA TRP A 203 7.95 -5.90 -12.53
C TRP A 203 9.12 -6.53 -13.29
N GLU A 204 10.36 -6.32 -12.85
CA GLU A 204 11.54 -6.98 -13.42
C GLU A 204 11.40 -8.51 -13.43
N PHE A 205 10.97 -9.09 -12.31
CA PHE A 205 10.69 -10.52 -12.22
C PHE A 205 9.62 -10.96 -13.22
N ILE A 206 8.52 -10.22 -13.33
CA ILE A 206 7.45 -10.52 -14.29
C ILE A 206 7.98 -10.52 -15.73
N LYS A 207 8.76 -9.50 -16.11
CA LYS A 207 9.36 -9.42 -17.45
C LYS A 207 10.22 -10.62 -17.79
N LEU A 208 11.02 -11.09 -16.82
CA LEU A 208 11.89 -12.25 -16.98
C LEU A 208 11.13 -13.57 -17.11
N ASN A 209 9.83 -13.61 -16.79
CA ASN A 209 9.00 -14.82 -16.77
C ASN A 209 7.72 -14.67 -17.61
N LEU A 210 7.68 -13.77 -18.61
CA LEU A 210 6.51 -13.55 -19.46
C LEU A 210 6.08 -14.79 -20.27
N ASP A 211 7.01 -15.70 -20.54
CA ASP A 211 6.78 -16.98 -21.20
C ASP A 211 5.97 -17.96 -20.34
N GLN A 212 5.98 -17.78 -19.02
CA GLN A 212 5.20 -18.58 -18.06
C GLN A 212 3.83 -17.99 -17.73
N ILE A 213 3.53 -16.77 -18.20
CA ILE A 213 2.31 -16.04 -17.88
C ILE A 213 1.30 -16.13 -19.03
N HIS A 214 0.11 -16.67 -18.73
CA HIS A 214 -1.04 -16.64 -19.63
C HIS A 214 -1.69 -15.25 -19.67
N THR A 215 -1.99 -14.68 -18.50
CA THR A 215 -2.62 -13.36 -18.38
C THR A 215 -1.98 -12.57 -17.27
N LEU A 216 -1.64 -11.31 -17.56
CA LEU A 216 -1.16 -10.36 -16.57
C LEU A 216 -2.15 -9.20 -16.46
N ARG A 217 -2.61 -8.94 -15.23
CA ARG A 217 -3.50 -7.83 -14.91
C ARG A 217 -2.85 -6.91 -13.90
N LEU A 218 -3.02 -5.60 -14.09
CA LEU A 218 -2.51 -4.57 -13.19
C LEU A 218 -3.67 -3.85 -12.52
N ALA A 219 -3.72 -3.93 -11.19
CA ALA A 219 -4.54 -3.08 -10.35
C ALA A 219 -3.65 -1.94 -9.84
N HIS A 220 -3.81 -0.76 -10.43
CA HIS A 220 -2.98 0.37 -10.09
C HIS A 220 -3.37 0.95 -8.73
N PHE A 221 -2.40 1.10 -7.81
CA PHE A 221 -2.61 1.58 -6.46
C PHE A 221 -1.54 2.61 -6.07
N PRO A 222 -1.63 3.86 -6.56
CA PRO A 222 -0.62 4.87 -6.29
C PRO A 222 -0.73 5.31 -4.83
N LEU A 223 0.39 5.37 -4.11
CA LEU A 223 0.46 5.74 -2.70
C LEU A 223 0.99 7.17 -2.49
N SER A 224 1.24 7.89 -3.59
CA SER A 224 1.67 9.29 -3.60
C SER A 224 1.03 10.09 -4.75
N PRO A 225 0.89 11.42 -4.64
CA PRO A 225 0.43 12.27 -5.74
C PRO A 225 1.31 12.17 -7.01
N ALA A 226 2.61 11.96 -6.82
CA ALA A 226 3.54 11.71 -7.90
C ALA A 226 3.17 10.42 -8.66
N ALA A 227 3.02 9.30 -7.95
CA ALA A 227 2.63 8.02 -8.54
C ALA A 227 1.26 8.06 -9.21
N GLU A 228 0.34 8.89 -8.70
CA GLU A 228 -0.98 9.12 -9.29
C GLU A 228 -0.87 9.72 -10.70
N THR A 229 0.11 10.59 -10.96
CA THR A 229 0.33 11.17 -12.28
C THR A 229 0.68 10.10 -13.31
N ALA A 230 1.59 9.18 -12.97
CA ALA A 230 1.87 8.00 -13.80
C ALA A 230 0.64 7.09 -13.96
N GLY A 231 -0.18 6.99 -12.90
CA GLY A 231 -1.48 6.34 -12.92
C GLY A 231 -2.44 6.89 -13.98
N LEU A 232 -2.53 8.21 -14.10
CA LEU A 232 -3.37 8.87 -15.08
C LEU A 232 -2.96 8.51 -16.51
N VAL A 233 -1.65 8.45 -16.77
CA VAL A 233 -1.12 8.04 -18.07
C VAL A 233 -1.47 6.58 -18.39
N MET A 234 -1.31 5.66 -17.43
CA MET A 234 -1.72 4.27 -17.61
C MET A 234 -3.24 4.14 -17.83
N ALA A 235 -4.05 4.94 -17.12
CA ALA A 235 -5.50 4.97 -17.31
C ALA A 235 -5.90 5.40 -18.73
N ASP A 236 -5.22 6.41 -19.29
CA ASP A 236 -5.41 6.83 -20.69
C ASP A 236 -5.00 5.74 -21.68
N ALA A 237 -3.88 5.04 -21.44
CA ALA A 237 -3.44 3.91 -22.26
C ALA A 237 -4.51 2.80 -22.30
N TYR A 238 -5.10 2.46 -21.15
CA TYR A 238 -6.21 1.50 -21.09
C TYR A 238 -7.46 1.99 -21.83
N HIS A 239 -7.79 3.27 -21.68
CA HIS A 239 -8.96 3.86 -22.34
C HIS A 239 -8.83 3.81 -23.86
N ARG A 240 -7.66 4.17 -24.39
CA ARG A 240 -7.37 4.13 -25.83
C ARG A 240 -7.06 2.73 -26.37
N LYS A 241 -6.82 1.75 -25.48
CA LYS A 241 -6.39 0.37 -25.82
C LYS A 241 -5.16 0.36 -26.75
N SER A 242 -4.23 1.28 -26.51
CA SER A 242 -3.08 1.52 -27.38
C SER A 242 -1.84 1.72 -26.52
N MET A 243 -0.76 1.03 -26.90
CA MET A 243 0.54 1.06 -26.21
C MET A 243 0.47 0.69 -24.72
N VAL A 244 -0.52 -0.15 -24.35
CA VAL A 244 -0.80 -0.44 -22.93
C VAL A 244 0.42 -1.07 -22.27
N PHE A 245 1.02 -2.09 -22.89
CA PHE A 245 2.14 -2.80 -22.31
C PHE A 245 3.39 -1.92 -22.31
N GLU A 246 3.64 -1.19 -23.39
CA GLU A 246 4.81 -0.32 -23.58
C GLU A 246 4.83 0.83 -22.57
N ILE A 247 3.69 1.52 -22.38
CA ILE A 247 3.56 2.59 -21.39
C ILE A 247 3.78 2.04 -19.98
N ILE A 248 3.20 0.89 -19.65
CA ILE A 248 3.39 0.27 -18.33
C ILE A 248 4.85 -0.14 -18.15
N ASP A 249 5.46 -0.78 -19.16
CA ASP A 249 6.84 -1.20 -19.08
C ASP A 249 7.77 -0.01 -18.85
N PHE A 250 7.61 1.07 -19.61
CA PHE A 250 8.33 2.33 -19.41
C PHE A 250 8.13 2.88 -17.99
N THR A 251 6.88 2.88 -17.50
CA THR A 251 6.51 3.38 -16.17
C THR A 251 7.30 2.68 -15.05
N TYR A 252 7.50 1.37 -15.15
CA TYR A 252 8.17 0.58 -14.11
C TYR A 252 9.68 0.45 -14.32
N THR A 253 10.19 0.64 -15.55
CA THR A 253 11.60 0.35 -15.87
C THR A 253 12.44 1.59 -16.14
N VAL A 254 11.89 2.59 -16.81
CA VAL A 254 12.67 3.74 -17.31
C VAL A 254 12.27 5.04 -16.61
N LEU A 255 10.97 5.28 -16.42
CA LEU A 255 10.45 6.52 -15.84
C LEU A 255 11.14 6.83 -14.50
N ASP A 256 11.76 8.01 -14.42
CA ASP A 256 12.40 8.49 -13.19
C ASP A 256 11.35 9.13 -12.27
N PRO A 257 11.20 8.68 -11.01
CA PRO A 257 10.25 9.29 -10.08
C PRO A 257 10.59 10.75 -9.79
N SER A 258 9.64 11.66 -10.03
CA SER A 258 9.71 13.06 -9.60
C SER A 258 8.56 13.40 -8.65
N GLN A 259 8.74 14.43 -7.80
CA GLN A 259 7.63 15.02 -7.04
C GLN A 259 6.83 16.02 -7.87
N ASP A 260 7.37 16.51 -8.99
CA ASP A 260 6.68 17.40 -9.90
C ASP A 260 5.91 16.59 -10.96
N PRO A 261 4.56 16.68 -11.01
CA PRO A 261 3.78 15.99 -12.03
C PRO A 261 4.13 16.42 -13.47
N LEU A 262 4.60 17.65 -13.70
CA LEU A 262 4.95 18.12 -15.04
C LEU A 262 6.23 17.45 -15.56
N GLU A 263 7.21 17.20 -14.68
CA GLU A 263 8.42 16.45 -15.03
C GLU A 263 8.10 14.99 -15.37
N ILE A 264 7.15 14.38 -14.66
CA ILE A 264 6.68 13.02 -14.98
C ILE A 264 6.05 12.99 -16.37
N LEU A 265 5.16 13.94 -16.67
CA LEU A 265 4.46 14.00 -17.95
C LEU A 265 5.41 14.33 -19.11
N ALA A 266 6.40 15.20 -18.89
CA ALA A 266 7.43 15.51 -19.88
C ALA A 266 8.17 14.23 -20.31
N GLN A 267 8.56 13.36 -19.37
CA GLN A 267 9.22 12.10 -19.69
C GLN A 267 8.34 11.18 -20.57
N TYR A 268 7.04 11.09 -20.31
CA TYR A 268 6.13 10.33 -21.18
C TYR A 268 5.96 10.97 -22.56
N MET A 269 5.89 12.30 -22.64
CA MET A 269 5.74 13.01 -23.91
C MET A 269 7.01 12.92 -24.76
N ASP A 270 8.18 12.86 -24.13
CA ASP A 270 9.47 12.66 -24.80
C ASP A 270 9.61 11.22 -25.34
N GLU A 271 9.22 10.21 -24.55
CA GLU A 271 9.28 8.80 -24.97
C GLU A 271 8.18 8.45 -25.98
N PHE A 272 6.97 8.99 -25.80
CA PHE A 272 5.78 8.69 -26.59
C PHE A 272 5.17 9.98 -27.18
N PRO A 273 5.84 10.59 -28.18
CA PRO A 273 5.42 11.87 -28.75
C PRO A 273 4.01 11.85 -29.37
N GLU A 274 3.48 10.69 -29.75
CA GLU A 274 2.10 10.53 -30.22
C GLU A 274 1.05 10.88 -29.17
N LEU A 275 1.37 10.82 -27.87
CA LEU A 275 0.45 11.17 -26.79
C LEU A 275 0.04 12.66 -26.86
N THR A 276 0.93 13.51 -27.37
CA THR A 276 0.70 14.95 -27.53
C THR A 276 -0.48 15.28 -28.46
N GLN A 277 -0.86 14.36 -29.36
CA GLN A 277 -2.01 14.52 -30.26
C GLN A 277 -3.34 14.62 -29.49
N ASN A 278 -3.43 13.94 -28.34
CA ASN A 278 -4.62 13.92 -27.51
C ASN A 278 -4.49 14.85 -26.31
N TRP A 279 -3.30 14.90 -25.71
CA TRP A 279 -3.03 15.59 -24.46
C TRP A 279 -2.78 17.09 -24.63
N GLY A 280 -2.42 17.51 -25.84
CA GLY A 280 -1.84 18.82 -26.11
C GLY A 280 -0.31 18.77 -26.10
N ILE A 281 0.30 19.87 -26.53
CA ILE A 281 1.75 19.93 -26.80
C ILE A 281 2.60 20.29 -25.56
N THR A 282 1.99 20.52 -24.40
CA THR A 282 2.71 20.85 -23.16
C THR A 282 2.28 19.95 -22.00
N PRO A 283 3.15 19.70 -21.01
CA PRO A 283 2.81 18.93 -19.82
C PRO A 283 1.60 19.46 -19.05
N GLU A 284 1.37 20.77 -19.03
CA GLU A 284 0.23 21.38 -18.33
C GLU A 284 -1.10 21.05 -19.02
N HIS A 285 -1.13 21.07 -20.36
CA HIS A 285 -2.30 20.62 -21.12
C HIS A 285 -2.55 19.14 -20.88
N ALA A 286 -1.48 18.33 -20.87
CA ALA A 286 -1.57 16.91 -20.58
C ALA A 286 -2.13 16.64 -19.18
N LEU A 287 -1.63 17.33 -18.16
CA LEU A 287 -2.08 17.19 -16.78
C LEU A 287 -3.57 17.51 -16.66
N THR A 288 -4.01 18.61 -17.29
CA THR A 288 -5.41 19.02 -17.29
C THR A 288 -6.28 17.96 -17.97
N TYR A 289 -5.94 17.55 -19.19
CA TYR A 289 -6.66 16.53 -19.96
C TYR A 289 -6.80 15.21 -19.18
N LEU A 290 -5.71 14.75 -18.58
CA LEU A 290 -5.64 13.48 -17.88
C LEU A 290 -6.42 13.52 -16.56
N THR A 291 -6.24 14.58 -15.77
CA THR A 291 -6.92 14.76 -14.49
C THR A 291 -8.42 14.82 -14.65
N ASP A 292 -8.91 15.64 -15.59
CA ASP A 292 -10.34 15.83 -15.85
C ASP A 292 -11.04 14.53 -16.26
N ARG A 293 -10.32 13.60 -16.89
CA ARG A 293 -10.88 12.35 -17.40
C ARG A 293 -10.74 11.16 -16.47
N PHE A 294 -9.61 11.03 -15.77
CA PHE A 294 -9.23 9.77 -15.15
C PHE A 294 -9.06 9.83 -13.63
N LEU A 295 -8.93 11.02 -13.03
CA LEU A 295 -8.67 11.14 -11.59
C LEU A 295 -9.76 10.47 -10.75
N THR A 296 -11.04 10.72 -11.07
CA THR A 296 -12.16 10.11 -10.34
C THR A 296 -12.12 8.58 -10.40
N GLN A 297 -11.78 8.01 -11.56
CA GLN A 297 -11.66 6.55 -11.71
C GLN A 297 -10.50 6.01 -10.87
N ILE A 298 -9.33 6.67 -10.86
CA ILE A 298 -8.19 6.25 -10.04
C ILE A 298 -8.55 6.25 -8.55
N LYS A 299 -9.25 7.28 -8.07
CA LYS A 299 -9.71 7.33 -6.67
C LYS A 299 -10.67 6.20 -6.34
N ALA A 300 -11.60 5.87 -7.24
CA ALA A 300 -12.52 4.75 -7.07
C ALA A 300 -11.79 3.39 -7.07
N ASP A 301 -10.80 3.20 -7.95
CA ASP A 301 -9.98 1.99 -7.99
C ASP A 301 -9.16 1.83 -6.70
N GLN A 302 -8.53 2.91 -6.22
CA GLN A 302 -7.82 2.93 -4.93
C GLN A 302 -8.73 2.54 -3.77
N GLN A 303 -9.93 3.11 -3.71
CA GLN A 303 -10.90 2.80 -2.66
C GLN A 303 -11.33 1.34 -2.75
N THR A 304 -11.58 0.81 -3.94
CA THR A 304 -11.92 -0.61 -4.14
C THR A 304 -10.82 -1.52 -3.59
N ILE A 305 -9.56 -1.24 -3.92
CA ILE A 305 -8.39 -1.98 -3.41
C ILE A 305 -8.33 -1.93 -1.88
N GLN A 306 -8.56 -0.77 -1.29
CA GLN A 306 -8.60 -0.61 0.18
C GLN A 306 -9.75 -1.39 0.82
N THR A 307 -10.94 -1.42 0.21
CA THR A 307 -12.09 -2.18 0.73
C THR A 307 -11.86 -3.68 0.71
N LEU A 308 -10.99 -4.17 -0.17
CA LEU A 308 -10.53 -5.56 -0.20
C LEU A 308 -9.51 -5.88 0.91
N GLY A 309 -9.13 -4.89 1.74
CA GLY A 309 -8.14 -5.04 2.80
C GLY A 309 -6.69 -4.94 2.32
N ILE A 310 -6.48 -4.49 1.08
CA ILE A 310 -5.15 -4.29 0.51
C ILE A 310 -4.72 -2.83 0.78
N HIS A 311 -3.72 -2.67 1.65
CA HIS A 311 -3.25 -1.37 2.11
C HIS A 311 -1.76 -1.11 1.80
N SER A 312 -1.14 -1.97 0.99
CA SER A 312 0.28 -1.87 0.65
C SER A 312 0.56 -2.43 -0.73
N THR A 313 1.68 -2.03 -1.31
CA THR A 313 2.18 -2.53 -2.60
C THR A 313 3.62 -3.05 -2.48
N PRO A 314 4.06 -3.99 -3.35
CA PRO A 314 3.20 -4.75 -4.25
C PRO A 314 2.41 -5.84 -3.52
N VAL A 315 1.30 -6.25 -4.11
CA VAL A 315 0.60 -7.51 -3.79
C VAL A 315 0.41 -8.28 -5.08
N PHE A 316 0.64 -9.59 -5.04
CA PHE A 316 0.48 -10.47 -6.19
C PHE A 316 -0.57 -11.53 -5.90
N PHE A 317 -1.39 -11.81 -6.89
CA PHE A 317 -2.22 -13.00 -6.96
C PHE A 317 -1.70 -13.84 -8.12
N VAL A 318 -0.97 -14.92 -7.79
CA VAL A 318 -0.45 -15.87 -8.77
C VAL A 318 -1.35 -17.10 -8.72
N ASN A 319 -2.16 -17.32 -9.74
CA ASN A 319 -3.22 -18.32 -9.74
C ASN A 319 -4.15 -18.11 -8.53
N GLN A 320 -4.14 -18.99 -7.52
CA GLN A 320 -4.93 -18.84 -6.28
C GLN A 320 -4.10 -18.33 -5.09
N THR A 321 -2.81 -18.06 -5.29
CA THR A 321 -1.87 -17.73 -4.22
C THR A 321 -1.76 -16.22 -4.05
N PHE A 322 -2.14 -15.72 -2.89
CA PHE A 322 -1.87 -14.35 -2.45
C PHE A 322 -0.43 -14.23 -1.92
N ILE A 323 0.31 -13.24 -2.42
CA ILE A 323 1.68 -12.94 -1.99
C ILE A 323 1.76 -11.46 -1.66
N LYS A 324 2.04 -11.15 -0.39
CA LYS A 324 2.27 -9.79 0.08
C LYS A 324 3.73 -9.40 -0.09
N GLY A 325 3.96 -8.23 -0.70
CA GLY A 325 5.30 -7.76 -1.00
C GLY A 325 5.98 -8.57 -2.11
N PHE A 326 7.11 -8.08 -2.59
CA PHE A 326 7.90 -8.83 -3.57
C PHE A 326 8.76 -9.88 -2.89
N ASN A 327 8.54 -11.14 -3.25
CA ASN A 327 9.33 -12.29 -2.82
C ASN A 327 9.49 -13.26 -3.99
N ALA A 328 10.66 -13.22 -4.66
CA ALA A 328 10.94 -14.03 -5.84
C ALA A 328 10.71 -15.54 -5.59
N ARG A 329 11.14 -16.07 -4.45
CA ARG A 329 10.96 -17.49 -4.11
C ARG A 329 9.48 -17.87 -3.99
N LYS A 330 8.66 -17.04 -3.33
CA LYS A 330 7.21 -17.29 -3.23
C LYS A 330 6.54 -17.19 -4.61
N MET A 331 6.99 -16.27 -5.46
CA MET A 331 6.49 -16.11 -6.83
C MET A 331 6.83 -17.33 -7.70
N GLU A 332 8.08 -17.79 -7.69
CA GLU A 332 8.54 -19.00 -8.38
C GLU A 332 7.76 -20.23 -7.92
N ALA A 333 7.60 -20.41 -6.59
CA ALA A 333 6.83 -21.53 -6.06
C ALA A 333 5.35 -21.52 -6.46
N ALA A 334 4.78 -20.35 -6.77
CA ALA A 334 3.41 -20.20 -7.24
C ALA A 334 3.26 -20.35 -8.76
N MET A 335 4.37 -20.42 -9.50
CA MET A 335 4.45 -20.65 -10.95
C MET A 335 5.28 -21.92 -11.26
N PRO A 336 4.77 -23.12 -10.91
CA PRO A 336 5.51 -24.38 -11.02
C PRO A 336 5.66 -24.94 -12.43
#